data_AF-A0A7V9HTW9-F1
#
_entry.id   AF-A0A7V9HTW9-F1
#
_cell.length_a   1.000
_cell.length_b   1.000
_cell.length_c   1.000
_cell.angle_alpha   90.00
_cell.angle_beta   90.00
_cell.angle_gamma   90.00
#
_symmetry.space_group_name_H-M   'P 1'
#
loop_
_entity.id
_entity.type
_entity.pdbx_description
1 polymer ?
#
loop_
_entity_poly.entity_id
_entity_poly.type
_entity_poly.pdbx_seq_one_letter_code
_entity_poly.pdbx_strand_id
1 'polypeptide(L)'
;MKQTFLMTIAVVLLAVAVPLGVLIGAQVQSETSSKDAGGSGQDTGMQASDYRVSGPFTHKNLTIFLLHGKNMIEGKSFLTLQEALEQRKVVVYETKSVNELSIENRSDQDIYVQAGDIVKGGQQDRVLAVDLIVPPGSGRMPIAAFCVESGRWNKRKGERAEVFSSAAEVVVTKELKLAAKSAKSQGAVWENVTVTQDKLSENLSTRVNSTVSESSLQLAVENRKVQETAAGYTRALAGVVKGKDDVIGYVFAINGAVNSARTFTVPASCL
;
A
#
# COMPACT_ATOMS: atom_id res chain seq x y z
N MET A 1 9.92 -1.48 -22.08
CA MET A 1 9.66 -2.45 -20.99
C MET A 1 8.48 -1.92 -20.19
N LYS A 2 7.46 -2.75 -19.99
CA LYS A 2 6.17 -2.34 -19.43
C LYS A 2 6.35 -1.96 -17.96
N GLN A 3 6.26 -0.66 -17.64
CA GLN A 3 5.99 -0.19 -16.28
C GLN A 3 4.61 -0.74 -15.88
N THR A 4 4.59 -1.98 -15.41
CA THR A 4 3.38 -2.64 -14.92
C THR A 4 3.29 -2.24 -13.47
N PHE A 5 2.76 -1.03 -13.28
CA PHE A 5 2.62 -0.39 -11.99
C PHE A 5 1.93 -1.35 -11.02
N LEU A 6 2.52 -1.56 -9.83
CA LEU A 6 2.03 -2.38 -8.70
C LEU A 6 0.72 -1.84 -8.06
N MET A 7 -0.06 -1.10 -8.85
CA MET A 7 -1.32 -0.44 -8.51
C MET A 7 -2.42 -1.40 -8.05
N THR A 8 -2.30 -2.69 -8.37
CA THR A 8 -3.46 -3.58 -8.45
C THR A 8 -3.77 -4.39 -7.21
N ILE A 9 -2.83 -4.72 -6.32
CA ILE A 9 -3.15 -5.65 -5.22
C ILE A 9 -3.68 -4.92 -3.98
N ALA A 10 -2.97 -3.88 -3.51
CA ALA A 10 -3.30 -3.20 -2.25
C ALA A 10 -4.68 -2.50 -2.26
N VAL A 11 -4.98 -1.76 -3.33
CA VAL A 11 -6.24 -0.99 -3.51
C VAL A 11 -7.44 -1.92 -3.63
N VAL A 12 -7.21 -3.08 -4.21
CA VAL A 12 -8.24 -4.08 -4.44
C VAL A 12 -8.57 -4.83 -3.15
N LEU A 13 -7.58 -5.23 -2.36
CA LEU A 13 -7.83 -5.86 -1.07
C LEU A 13 -8.57 -4.93 -0.10
N LEU A 14 -8.27 -3.63 -0.15
CA LEU A 14 -9.05 -2.58 0.53
C LEU A 14 -10.54 -2.61 0.13
N ALA A 15 -10.84 -2.69 -1.17
CA ALA A 15 -12.21 -2.73 -1.67
C ALA A 15 -12.97 -3.99 -1.24
N VAL A 16 -12.27 -5.10 -0.98
CA VAL A 16 -12.84 -6.34 -0.43
C VAL A 16 -13.10 -6.23 1.08
N ALA A 17 -12.26 -5.49 1.81
CA ALA A 17 -12.39 -5.31 3.25
C ALA A 17 -13.40 -4.22 3.67
N VAL A 18 -14.01 -3.48 2.74
CA VAL A 18 -15.04 -2.48 3.06
C VAL A 18 -16.44 -2.99 2.67
N PRO A 19 -17.39 -3.07 3.62
CA PRO A 19 -18.74 -3.55 3.34
C PRO A 19 -19.47 -2.66 2.32
N LEU A 20 -20.20 -3.26 1.38
CA LEU A 20 -20.98 -2.55 0.34
C LEU A 20 -22.10 -1.64 0.91
N GLY A 21 -22.46 -1.80 2.18
CA GLY A 21 -23.62 -1.15 2.82
C GLY A 21 -23.37 0.16 3.55
N VAL A 22 -22.15 0.72 3.52
CA VAL A 22 -21.85 1.96 4.27
C VAL A 22 -22.04 3.18 3.38
N LEU A 23 -23.30 3.61 3.23
CA LEU A 23 -23.63 4.98 2.84
C LEU A 23 -23.58 5.84 4.11
N ILE A 24 -22.40 6.32 4.50
CA ILE A 24 -22.33 7.45 5.43
C ILE A 24 -22.72 8.68 4.61
N GLY A 25 -23.98 9.10 4.75
CA GLY A 25 -24.43 10.40 4.31
C GLY A 25 -23.67 11.47 5.10
N ALA A 26 -22.57 11.95 4.54
CA ALA A 26 -21.95 13.18 5.03
C ALA A 26 -22.83 14.34 4.56
N GLN A 27 -23.80 14.73 5.39
CA GLN A 27 -24.39 16.05 5.30
C GLN A 27 -23.29 17.06 5.61
N VAL A 28 -22.79 17.72 4.58
CA VAL A 28 -21.96 18.91 4.71
C VAL A 28 -22.86 20.00 5.29
N GLN A 29 -22.84 20.16 6.61
CA GLN A 29 -23.36 21.34 7.28
C GLN A 29 -22.32 22.45 7.11
N SER A 30 -22.56 23.36 6.16
CA SER A 30 -21.84 24.63 6.15
C SER A 30 -22.44 25.52 7.24
N GLU A 31 -21.72 25.69 8.34
CA GLU A 31 -21.98 26.79 9.26
C GLU A 31 -21.45 28.08 8.63
N THR A 32 -22.36 28.85 8.03
CA THR A 32 -22.13 30.25 7.69
C THR A 32 -22.13 31.09 8.96
N SER A 33 -20.95 31.60 9.34
CA SER A 33 -20.83 32.82 10.12
C SER A 33 -19.49 33.51 9.84
N SER A 34 -19.54 34.57 9.04
CA SER A 34 -18.78 35.80 9.32
C SER A 34 -19.29 36.93 8.43
N LYS A 35 -19.55 38.06 9.11
CA LYS A 35 -19.99 39.33 8.56
C LYS A 35 -18.88 39.98 7.72
N ASP A 36 -19.33 40.70 6.70
CA ASP A 36 -18.57 41.57 5.82
C ASP A 36 -17.60 42.53 6.52
N ALA A 37 -16.40 42.66 5.93
CA ALA A 37 -15.70 43.94 5.81
C ALA A 37 -14.84 43.90 4.53
N GLY A 38 -15.15 44.81 3.60
CA GLY A 38 -14.59 44.83 2.25
C GLY A 38 -13.08 45.09 2.18
N GLY A 39 -12.47 44.47 1.18
CA GLY A 39 -11.12 44.75 0.72
C GLY A 39 -10.94 44.19 -0.68
N SER A 40 -10.82 45.08 -1.66
CA SER A 40 -10.43 44.75 -3.03
C SER A 40 -9.06 44.06 -3.03
N GLY A 41 -9.02 42.78 -3.36
CA GLY A 41 -7.80 41.99 -3.45
C GLY A 41 -7.97 40.92 -4.52
N GLN A 42 -7.00 40.84 -5.40
CA GLN A 42 -7.08 40.14 -6.68
C GLN A 42 -7.44 38.66 -6.57
N ASP A 43 -8.29 38.23 -7.50
CA ASP A 43 -8.50 36.84 -7.90
C ASP A 43 -7.15 36.25 -8.32
N THR A 44 -6.43 35.66 -7.38
CA THR A 44 -5.23 34.86 -7.66
C THR A 44 -5.72 33.50 -8.10
N GLY A 45 -6.04 33.41 -9.39
CA GLY A 45 -6.29 32.15 -10.06
C GLY A 45 -5.15 31.18 -9.74
N MET A 46 -5.45 30.17 -8.94
CA MET A 46 -4.55 29.04 -8.73
C MET A 46 -4.53 28.26 -10.06
N GLN A 47 -3.58 28.59 -10.93
CA GLN A 47 -3.32 27.82 -12.13
C GLN A 47 -2.91 26.40 -11.73
N ALA A 48 -3.86 25.46 -11.79
CA ALA A 48 -3.59 24.03 -11.78
C ALA A 48 -3.10 23.59 -13.17
N SER A 49 -2.08 24.25 -13.74
CA SER A 49 -1.70 24.07 -15.14
C SER A 49 -0.91 22.79 -15.44
N ASP A 50 -0.38 22.11 -14.43
CA ASP A 50 0.60 21.03 -14.62
C ASP A 50 0.14 19.64 -14.16
N TYR A 51 -1.06 19.55 -13.56
CA TYR A 51 -1.64 18.29 -13.09
C TYR A 51 -3.02 18.04 -13.69
N ARG A 52 -3.26 16.82 -14.15
CA ARG A 52 -4.55 16.38 -14.70
C ARG A 52 -5.05 15.17 -13.93
N VAL A 53 -6.38 15.01 -13.84
CA VAL A 53 -7.00 13.80 -13.32
C VAL A 53 -7.74 13.09 -14.45
N SER A 54 -7.62 11.77 -14.56
CA SER A 54 -8.46 10.95 -15.45
C SER A 54 -9.26 9.90 -14.67
N GLY A 55 -10.39 9.47 -15.24
CA GLY A 55 -11.37 8.62 -14.57
C GLY A 55 -12.77 9.28 -14.57
N PRO A 56 -13.73 8.76 -13.80
CA PRO A 56 -13.61 7.61 -12.90
C PRO A 56 -13.43 6.29 -13.65
N PHE A 57 -12.53 5.43 -13.17
CA PHE A 57 -12.44 4.03 -13.58
C PHE A 57 -13.04 3.15 -12.48
N THR A 58 -14.26 2.64 -12.71
CA THR A 58 -15.02 1.95 -11.67
C THR A 58 -15.19 0.46 -11.98
N HIS A 59 -14.98 -0.37 -10.95
CA HIS A 59 -15.40 -1.77 -10.95
C HIS A 59 -16.01 -2.10 -9.59
N LYS A 60 -17.30 -2.50 -9.59
CA LYS A 60 -18.09 -2.70 -8.37
C LYS A 60 -18.03 -1.47 -7.46
N ASN A 61 -17.68 -1.64 -6.20
CA ASN A 61 -17.56 -0.58 -5.21
C ASN A 61 -16.25 0.23 -5.30
N LEU A 62 -15.29 -0.17 -6.13
CA LEU A 62 -13.99 0.51 -6.24
C LEU A 62 -13.99 1.46 -7.44
N THR A 63 -13.65 2.72 -7.19
CA THR A 63 -13.41 3.72 -8.23
C THR A 63 -11.99 4.25 -8.11
N ILE A 64 -11.25 4.26 -9.21
CA ILE A 64 -9.89 4.82 -9.30
C ILE A 64 -9.91 6.07 -10.19
N PHE A 65 -9.22 7.11 -9.74
CA PHE A 65 -8.87 8.28 -10.52
C PHE A 65 -7.35 8.30 -10.66
N LEU A 66 -6.84 8.50 -11.87
CA LEU A 66 -5.40 8.59 -12.11
C LEU A 66 -4.96 10.05 -12.02
N LEU A 67 -3.86 10.29 -11.31
CA LEU A 67 -3.22 11.59 -11.23
C LEU A 67 -2.10 11.64 -12.27
N HIS A 68 -2.17 12.65 -13.13
CA HIS A 68 -1.24 12.90 -14.21
C HIS A 68 -0.42 14.15 -13.92
N GLY A 69 0.84 14.15 -14.31
CA GLY A 69 1.70 15.33 -14.21
C GLY A 69 3.06 15.07 -14.83
N LYS A 70 3.98 16.03 -14.67
CA LYS A 70 5.34 15.89 -15.20
C LYS A 70 6.02 14.66 -14.59
N ASN A 71 6.54 13.80 -15.46
CA ASN A 71 7.28 12.63 -15.03
C ASN A 71 8.67 13.05 -14.50
N MET A 72 8.82 13.14 -13.18
CA MET A 72 10.07 13.55 -12.53
C MET A 72 11.09 12.39 -12.36
N ILE A 73 10.75 11.19 -12.84
CA ILE A 73 11.60 9.99 -12.79
C ILE A 73 12.05 9.54 -14.19
N GLU A 74 11.90 10.39 -15.20
CA GLU A 74 12.33 10.10 -16.57
C GLU A 74 13.83 9.72 -16.60
N GLY A 75 14.14 8.56 -17.18
CA GLY A 75 15.50 8.00 -17.23
C GLY A 75 15.94 7.19 -16.00
N LYS A 76 15.18 7.16 -14.90
CA LYS A 76 15.45 6.29 -13.75
C LYS A 76 14.65 4.99 -13.84
N SER A 77 15.32 3.85 -13.66
CA SER A 77 14.70 2.53 -13.61
C SER A 77 14.68 2.03 -12.18
N PHE A 78 13.50 1.75 -11.65
CA PHE A 78 13.31 1.17 -10.33
C PHE A 78 12.83 -0.28 -10.45
N LEU A 79 13.27 -1.12 -9.53
CA LEU A 79 12.59 -2.37 -9.20
C LEU A 79 11.73 -2.14 -7.96
N THR A 80 10.57 -2.76 -7.92
CA THR A 80 9.83 -2.87 -6.66
C THR A 80 10.44 -3.93 -5.76
N LEU A 81 10.18 -3.86 -4.45
CA LEU A 81 10.70 -4.83 -3.50
C LEU A 81 10.37 -6.29 -3.90
N GLN A 82 9.13 -6.54 -4.35
CA GLN A 82 8.72 -7.88 -4.81
C GLN A 82 9.53 -8.34 -6.02
N GLU A 83 9.64 -7.51 -7.06
CA GLU A 83 10.43 -7.85 -8.27
C GLU A 83 11.89 -8.11 -7.94
N ALA A 84 12.47 -7.32 -7.03
CA ALA A 84 13.85 -7.47 -6.61
C ALA A 84 14.07 -8.75 -5.77
N LEU A 85 13.12 -9.15 -4.93
CA LEU A 85 13.17 -10.41 -4.18
C LEU A 85 13.09 -11.61 -5.12
N GLU A 86 12.17 -11.61 -6.09
CA GLU A 86 12.03 -12.67 -7.10
C GLU A 86 13.30 -12.82 -7.94
N GLN A 87 13.92 -11.70 -8.34
CA GLN A 87 15.16 -11.68 -9.10
C GLN A 87 16.42 -11.93 -8.25
N ARG A 88 16.27 -12.10 -6.92
CA ARG A 88 17.39 -12.21 -5.96
C ARG A 88 18.37 -11.03 -6.00
N LYS A 89 17.86 -9.86 -6.40
CA LYS A 89 18.58 -8.58 -6.46
C LYS A 89 18.61 -7.85 -5.12
N VAL A 90 17.79 -8.28 -4.18
CA VAL A 90 17.71 -7.73 -2.81
C VAL A 90 17.67 -8.84 -1.79
N VAL A 91 18.14 -8.55 -0.59
CA VAL A 91 17.94 -9.40 0.58
C VAL A 91 17.36 -8.57 1.71
N VAL A 92 16.25 -9.06 2.30
CA VAL A 92 15.70 -8.53 3.54
C VAL A 92 16.04 -9.52 4.66
N TYR A 93 16.76 -9.06 5.67
CA TYR A 93 17.28 -9.83 6.78
C TYR A 93 16.42 -9.64 8.04
N GLU A 94 16.20 -10.76 8.73
CA GLU A 94 15.72 -10.76 10.11
C GLU A 94 16.83 -10.28 11.05
N THR A 95 16.52 -9.31 11.91
CA THR A 95 17.48 -8.73 12.88
C THR A 95 17.26 -9.26 14.29
N LYS A 96 16.15 -9.98 14.53
CA LYS A 96 15.62 -10.34 15.85
C LYS A 96 15.08 -9.15 16.66
N SER A 97 15.03 -7.96 16.07
CA SER A 97 14.33 -6.81 16.63
C SER A 97 12.87 -6.80 16.15
N VAL A 98 11.93 -6.57 17.08
CA VAL A 98 10.49 -6.55 16.77
C VAL A 98 10.10 -5.38 15.86
N ASN A 99 10.89 -4.31 15.81
CA ASN A 99 10.52 -3.12 15.01
C ASN A 99 11.51 -2.74 13.91
N GLU A 100 12.47 -3.60 13.62
CA GLU A 100 13.52 -3.32 12.65
C GLU A 100 13.89 -4.57 11.86
N LEU A 101 13.99 -4.43 10.54
CA LEU A 101 14.66 -5.38 9.66
C LEU A 101 15.89 -4.72 9.05
N SER A 102 16.69 -5.47 8.30
CA SER A 102 17.74 -4.88 7.47
C SER A 102 17.54 -5.25 6.00
N ILE A 103 17.83 -4.33 5.08
CA ILE A 103 17.71 -4.54 3.64
C ILE A 103 19.03 -4.23 2.95
N GLU A 104 19.37 -5.01 1.93
CA GLU A 104 20.59 -4.86 1.14
C GLU A 104 20.26 -5.01 -0.34
N ASN A 105 20.49 -3.95 -1.12
CA ASN A 105 20.41 -4.00 -2.57
C ASN A 105 21.73 -4.49 -3.17
N ARG A 106 21.67 -5.63 -3.86
CA ARG A 106 22.81 -6.31 -4.51
C ARG A 106 22.83 -6.13 -6.02
N SER A 107 21.96 -5.26 -6.53
CA SER A 107 21.84 -4.96 -7.95
C SER A 107 22.44 -3.61 -8.31
N ASP A 108 22.38 -3.31 -9.60
CA ASP A 108 22.76 -2.07 -10.26
C ASP A 108 21.58 -1.11 -10.46
N GLN A 109 20.39 -1.43 -9.93
CA GLN A 109 19.17 -0.64 -10.06
C GLN A 109 18.65 -0.19 -8.70
N ASP A 110 18.04 1.00 -8.64
CA ASP A 110 17.34 1.45 -7.43
C ASP A 110 16.18 0.50 -7.10
N ILE A 111 15.98 0.22 -5.82
CA ILE A 111 14.84 -0.57 -5.35
C ILE A 111 13.90 0.33 -4.56
N TYR A 112 12.64 0.39 -4.99
CA TYR A 112 11.58 1.07 -4.27
C TYR A 112 10.89 0.10 -3.32
N VAL A 113 10.93 0.45 -2.04
CA VAL A 113 10.16 -0.17 -0.96
C VAL A 113 8.98 0.70 -0.64
N GLN A 114 7.78 0.12 -0.65
CA GLN A 114 6.55 0.86 -0.39
C GLN A 114 6.13 0.67 1.08
N ALA A 115 5.74 1.77 1.73
CA ALA A 115 5.12 1.66 3.04
C ALA A 115 3.82 0.85 2.94
N GLY A 116 3.74 -0.21 3.73
CA GLY A 116 2.66 -1.18 3.73
C GLY A 116 3.04 -2.53 3.13
N ASP A 117 4.18 -2.68 2.45
CA ASP A 117 4.60 -4.01 1.95
C ASP A 117 4.70 -5.01 3.10
N ILE A 118 4.11 -6.19 2.93
CA ILE A 118 4.20 -7.29 3.89
C ILE A 118 5.30 -8.23 3.41
N VAL A 119 6.41 -8.28 4.15
CA VAL A 119 7.48 -9.23 3.91
C VAL A 119 7.19 -10.57 4.61
N LYS A 120 7.20 -11.65 3.83
CA LYS A 120 6.90 -13.02 4.27
C LYS A 120 8.16 -13.81 4.57
N GLY A 121 8.22 -14.45 5.74
CA GLY A 121 9.35 -15.26 6.19
C GLY A 121 9.89 -14.83 7.55
N GLY A 122 11.21 -14.94 7.72
CA GLY A 122 11.88 -14.59 8.97
C GLY A 122 11.38 -15.39 10.18
N GLN A 123 11.47 -14.79 11.36
CA GLN A 123 10.82 -15.34 12.56
C GLN A 123 9.34 -14.99 12.60
N GLN A 124 8.97 -13.89 11.96
CA GLN A 124 7.60 -13.43 11.85
C GLN A 124 7.43 -12.52 10.63
N ASP A 125 6.29 -12.63 9.94
CA ASP A 125 5.96 -11.77 8.80
C ASP A 125 5.83 -10.33 9.29
N ARG A 126 6.35 -9.38 8.51
CA ARG A 126 6.38 -7.97 8.90
C ARG A 126 5.72 -7.08 7.85
N VAL A 127 5.05 -6.02 8.29
CA VAL A 127 4.76 -4.85 7.44
C VAL A 127 5.90 -3.85 7.52
N LEU A 128 6.32 -3.30 6.38
CA LEU A 128 7.29 -2.21 6.29
C LEU A 128 6.60 -0.85 6.47
N ALA A 129 7.15 0.01 7.33
CA ALA A 129 6.50 1.25 7.75
C ALA A 129 6.92 2.50 6.97
N VAL A 130 7.88 2.36 6.04
CA VAL A 130 8.53 3.49 5.36
C VAL A 130 8.48 3.33 3.84
N ASP A 131 8.35 4.45 3.14
CA ASP A 131 8.62 4.53 1.71
C ASP A 131 10.12 4.84 1.57
N LEU A 132 10.88 3.94 0.92
CA LEU A 132 12.35 4.01 0.88
C LEU A 132 12.86 3.63 -0.51
N ILE A 133 13.83 4.40 -1.01
CA ILE A 133 14.68 3.97 -2.13
C ILE A 133 15.94 3.35 -1.54
N VAL A 134 16.24 2.11 -1.93
CA VAL A 134 17.47 1.41 -1.56
C VAL A 134 18.43 1.48 -2.76
N PRO A 135 19.50 2.30 -2.70
CA PRO A 135 20.41 2.50 -3.82
C PRO A 135 21.19 1.24 -4.19
N PRO A 136 21.71 1.13 -5.43
CA PRO A 136 22.64 0.07 -5.81
C PRO A 136 23.80 -0.07 -4.82
N GLY A 137 24.11 -1.30 -4.40
CA GLY A 137 25.25 -1.56 -3.52
C GLY A 137 25.18 -0.86 -2.16
N SER A 138 23.98 -0.59 -1.65
CA SER A 138 23.74 0.16 -0.40
C SER A 138 24.43 -0.38 0.86
N GLY A 139 24.95 -1.62 0.81
CA GLY A 139 25.21 -2.39 2.01
C GLY A 139 23.91 -2.65 2.79
N ARG A 140 24.05 -2.99 4.07
CA ARG A 140 22.91 -3.21 4.95
C ARG A 140 22.36 -1.90 5.50
N MET A 141 21.12 -1.59 5.18
CA MET A 141 20.38 -0.46 5.72
C MET A 141 19.30 -0.96 6.69
N PRO A 142 19.02 -0.27 7.81
CA PRO A 142 17.89 -0.58 8.66
C PRO A 142 16.58 -0.17 7.98
N ILE A 143 15.51 -0.92 8.22
CA ILE A 143 14.16 -0.59 7.76
C ILE A 143 13.13 -0.87 8.86
N ALA A 144 12.32 0.15 9.17
CA ALA A 144 11.29 0.06 10.19
C ALA A 144 10.19 -0.91 9.77
N ALA A 145 9.83 -1.82 10.68
CA ALA A 145 8.86 -2.87 10.42
C ALA A 145 7.99 -3.18 11.64
N PHE A 146 6.86 -3.86 11.44
CA PHE A 146 5.99 -4.30 12.54
C PHE A 146 5.49 -5.70 12.26
N CYS A 147 5.34 -6.52 13.29
CA CYS A 147 4.81 -7.87 13.14
C CYS A 147 3.32 -7.84 12.79
N VAL A 148 2.92 -8.56 11.74
CA VAL A 148 1.51 -8.66 11.31
C VAL A 148 0.87 -10.01 11.66
N GLU A 149 1.43 -10.62 12.70
CA GLU A 149 1.03 -11.89 13.27
C GLU A 149 1.34 -11.79 14.77
N SER A 150 0.51 -12.34 15.64
CA SER A 150 0.76 -12.36 17.08
C SER A 150 1.14 -13.76 17.54
N GLY A 151 2.08 -13.86 18.47
CA GLY A 151 2.48 -15.13 19.10
C GLY A 151 3.47 -16.00 18.32
N ARG A 152 3.74 -15.76 17.03
CA ARG A 152 4.79 -16.48 16.28
C ARG A 152 6.15 -15.81 16.44
N TRP A 153 7.18 -16.59 16.77
CA TRP A 153 8.57 -16.11 16.77
C TRP A 153 9.52 -17.19 16.27
N ASN A 154 9.13 -17.80 15.17
CA ASN A 154 9.84 -18.89 14.50
C ASN A 154 9.40 -18.96 13.04
N LYS A 155 10.28 -19.46 12.18
CA LYS A 155 9.96 -19.71 10.77
C LYS A 155 8.83 -20.74 10.65
N ARG A 156 7.97 -20.59 9.64
CA ARG A 156 7.03 -21.67 9.26
C ARG A 156 7.76 -22.73 8.42
N LYS A 157 7.09 -23.87 8.19
CA LYS A 157 7.63 -24.94 7.34
C LYS A 157 7.94 -24.40 5.93
N GLY A 158 9.16 -24.61 5.47
CA GLY A 158 9.63 -24.13 4.16
C GLY A 158 10.18 -22.70 4.16
N GLU A 159 10.04 -21.96 5.25
CA GLU A 159 10.60 -20.62 5.38
C GLU A 159 12.02 -20.65 5.96
N ARG A 160 12.74 -19.54 5.74
CA ARG A 160 14.05 -19.25 6.33
C ARG A 160 13.86 -18.30 7.50
N ALA A 161 14.56 -18.52 8.61
CA ALA A 161 14.42 -17.67 9.79
C ALA A 161 15.21 -16.36 9.67
N GLU A 162 16.20 -16.34 8.79
CA GLU A 162 17.20 -15.27 8.68
C GLU A 162 16.82 -14.21 7.63
N VAL A 163 15.90 -14.55 6.72
CA VAL A 163 15.56 -13.72 5.57
C VAL A 163 14.10 -13.88 5.17
N PHE A 164 13.59 -12.90 4.43
CA PHE A 164 12.26 -12.88 3.85
C PHE A 164 12.31 -13.22 2.36
N SER A 165 11.28 -13.89 1.85
CA SER A 165 11.26 -14.44 0.48
C SER A 165 10.26 -13.79 -0.46
N SER A 166 9.32 -12.99 0.06
CA SER A 166 8.28 -12.34 -0.73
C SER A 166 7.82 -11.06 -0.06
N ALA A 167 7.39 -10.10 -0.87
CA ALA A 167 6.70 -8.85 -0.56
C ALA A 167 5.44 -8.67 -1.45
N ALA A 168 4.81 -9.78 -1.87
CA ALA A 168 3.73 -9.77 -2.84
C ALA A 168 2.42 -9.13 -2.33
N GLU A 169 2.27 -9.07 -1.00
CA GLU A 169 1.08 -8.56 -0.34
C GLU A 169 1.38 -7.22 0.33
N VAL A 170 0.37 -6.36 0.43
CA VAL A 170 0.49 -5.01 0.99
C VAL A 170 -0.65 -4.78 1.96
N VAL A 171 -0.40 -4.04 3.04
CA VAL A 171 -1.40 -3.63 4.00
C VAL A 171 -2.63 -3.03 3.33
N VAL A 172 -3.76 -3.58 3.76
CA VAL A 172 -5.07 -3.50 3.13
C VAL A 172 -6.03 -2.55 3.84
N THR A 173 -5.58 -1.78 4.84
CA THR A 173 -6.43 -0.77 5.50
C THR A 173 -5.66 0.52 5.78
N LYS A 174 -6.39 1.64 5.82
CA LYS A 174 -5.81 2.95 6.16
C LYS A 174 -5.33 2.96 7.62
N GLU A 175 -6.11 2.35 8.49
CA GLU A 175 -5.89 2.31 9.93
C GLU A 175 -4.63 1.51 10.26
N LEU A 176 -4.42 0.35 9.61
CA LEU A 176 -3.20 -0.44 9.80
C LEU A 176 -1.95 0.30 9.25
N LYS A 177 -2.08 1.04 8.15
CA LYS A 177 -1.00 1.93 7.66
C LYS A 177 -0.66 3.02 8.67
N LEU A 178 -1.67 3.65 9.29
CA LEU A 178 -1.46 4.67 10.32
C LEU A 178 -0.85 4.07 11.60
N ALA A 179 -1.27 2.87 12.01
CA ALA A 179 -0.71 2.17 13.16
C ALA A 179 0.78 1.87 12.97
N ALA A 180 1.18 1.38 11.80
CA ALA A 180 2.57 1.08 11.48
C ALA A 180 3.41 2.35 11.23
N LYS A 181 2.94 3.27 10.38
CA LYS A 181 3.73 4.43 9.92
C LYS A 181 3.74 5.59 10.93
N SER A 182 2.62 5.86 11.59
CA SER A 182 2.45 7.03 12.46
C SER A 182 2.52 6.69 13.94
N ALA A 183 1.69 5.75 14.41
CA ALA A 183 1.62 5.43 15.83
C ALA A 183 2.82 4.60 16.31
N LYS A 184 3.47 3.86 15.39
CA LYS A 184 4.61 2.98 15.65
C LYS A 184 4.34 2.01 16.80
N SER A 185 3.12 1.48 16.87
CA SER A 185 2.64 0.65 17.98
C SER A 185 2.38 -0.79 17.52
N GLN A 186 3.14 -1.73 18.06
CA GLN A 186 2.97 -3.16 17.77
C GLN A 186 1.59 -3.69 18.21
N GLY A 187 1.09 -3.24 19.37
CA GLY A 187 -0.24 -3.61 19.85
C GLY A 187 -1.35 -3.09 18.93
N ALA A 188 -1.26 -1.84 18.50
CA ALA A 188 -2.23 -1.25 17.57
C ALA A 188 -2.19 -1.94 16.19
N VAL A 189 -1.01 -2.38 15.74
CA VAL A 189 -0.87 -3.17 14.52
C VAL A 189 -1.64 -4.49 14.66
N TRP A 190 -1.47 -5.23 15.76
CA TRP A 190 -2.19 -6.49 15.97
C TRP A 190 -3.71 -6.32 16.09
N GLU A 191 -4.18 -5.28 16.78
CA GLU A 191 -5.60 -4.96 16.85
C GLU A 191 -6.19 -4.73 15.45
N ASN A 192 -5.47 -3.95 14.62
CA ASN A 192 -5.90 -3.67 13.25
C ASN A 192 -5.81 -4.89 12.33
N VAL A 193 -4.91 -5.85 12.60
CA VAL A 193 -4.89 -7.14 11.91
C VAL A 193 -6.19 -7.91 12.18
N THR A 194 -6.61 -8.03 13.43
CA THR A 194 -7.88 -8.69 13.79
C THR A 194 -9.07 -8.03 13.11
N VAL A 195 -9.19 -6.70 13.22
CA VAL A 195 -10.27 -5.93 12.57
C VAL A 195 -10.29 -6.17 11.04
N THR A 196 -9.12 -6.26 10.43
CA THR A 196 -9.00 -6.51 8.99
C THR A 196 -9.47 -7.92 8.63
N GLN A 197 -9.07 -8.94 9.40
CA GLN A 197 -9.47 -10.32 9.18
C GLN A 197 -10.99 -10.50 9.35
N ASP A 198 -11.58 -9.83 10.35
CA ASP A 198 -13.03 -9.86 10.60
C ASP A 198 -13.80 -9.24 9.44
N LYS A 199 -13.39 -8.04 8.99
CA LYS A 199 -14.00 -7.35 7.84
C LYS A 199 -13.92 -8.17 6.55
N LEU A 200 -12.75 -8.77 6.28
CA LEU A 200 -12.59 -9.67 5.13
C LEU A 200 -13.51 -10.88 5.26
N SER A 201 -13.65 -11.44 6.46
CA SER A 201 -14.49 -12.62 6.69
C SER A 201 -15.98 -12.32 6.53
N GLU A 202 -16.42 -11.17 7.03
CA GLU A 202 -17.79 -10.69 6.91
C GLU A 202 -18.16 -10.44 5.44
N ASN A 203 -17.36 -9.62 4.74
CA ASN A 203 -17.65 -9.23 3.36
C ASN A 203 -17.58 -10.39 2.37
N LEU A 204 -16.74 -11.38 2.65
CA LEU A 204 -16.65 -12.58 1.85
C LEU A 204 -17.53 -13.72 2.38
N SER A 205 -18.24 -13.53 3.50
CA SER A 205 -19.04 -14.56 4.16
C SER A 205 -18.28 -15.90 4.30
N THR A 206 -17.00 -15.84 4.66
CA THR A 206 -16.13 -17.00 4.89
C THR A 206 -15.05 -16.62 5.87
N ARG A 207 -14.63 -17.52 6.76
CA ARG A 207 -13.45 -17.26 7.59
C ARG A 207 -12.20 -17.18 6.72
N VAL A 208 -11.45 -16.08 6.82
CA VAL A 208 -10.19 -15.93 6.08
C VAL A 208 -8.96 -16.38 6.86
N ASN A 209 -9.04 -16.42 8.19
CA ASN A 209 -7.95 -16.84 9.07
C ASN A 209 -7.48 -18.27 8.75
N SER A 210 -6.17 -18.47 8.74
CA SER A 210 -5.57 -19.78 8.52
C SER A 210 -5.47 -20.58 9.81
N THR A 211 -5.63 -21.90 9.71
CA THR A 211 -5.40 -22.83 10.83
C THR A 211 -3.92 -22.97 11.19
N VAL A 212 -2.99 -22.57 10.31
CA VAL A 212 -1.55 -22.56 10.60
C VAL A 212 -1.19 -21.44 11.57
N SER A 213 -1.85 -20.29 11.44
CA SER A 213 -1.71 -19.15 12.34
C SER A 213 -2.91 -18.23 12.16
N GLU A 214 -3.77 -18.20 13.18
CA GLU A 214 -5.05 -17.50 13.09
C GLU A 214 -4.88 -15.98 13.04
N SER A 215 -3.84 -15.45 13.72
CA SER A 215 -3.54 -14.02 13.79
C SER A 215 -2.72 -13.51 12.61
N SER A 216 -2.34 -14.36 11.64
CA SER A 216 -1.50 -13.96 10.52
C SER A 216 -2.30 -13.20 9.47
N LEU A 217 -1.99 -11.91 9.28
CA LEU A 217 -2.56 -11.13 8.18
C LEU A 217 -2.12 -11.68 6.83
N GLN A 218 -0.84 -12.03 6.67
CA GLN A 218 -0.29 -12.59 5.44
C GLN A 218 -1.08 -13.82 4.98
N LEU A 219 -1.35 -14.76 5.89
CA LEU A 219 -2.13 -15.95 5.55
C LEU A 219 -3.61 -15.65 5.28
N ALA A 220 -4.18 -14.65 5.95
CA ALA A 220 -5.55 -14.23 5.70
C ALA A 220 -5.72 -13.62 4.31
N VAL A 221 -4.77 -12.81 3.84
CA VAL A 221 -4.83 -12.24 2.48
C VAL A 221 -4.49 -13.26 1.40
N GLU A 222 -3.73 -14.31 1.72
CA GLU A 222 -3.49 -15.48 0.85
C GLU A 222 -4.70 -16.43 0.76
N ASN A 223 -5.77 -16.18 1.51
CA ASN A 223 -6.98 -16.97 1.40
C ASN A 223 -7.52 -16.97 -0.04
N ARG A 224 -7.86 -18.16 -0.56
CA ARG A 224 -8.29 -18.35 -1.94
C ARG A 224 -9.43 -17.40 -2.35
N LYS A 225 -10.44 -17.20 -1.50
CA LYS A 225 -11.58 -16.34 -1.84
C LYS A 225 -11.18 -14.86 -1.87
N VAL A 226 -10.25 -14.45 -1.00
CA VAL A 226 -9.67 -13.10 -1.02
C VAL A 226 -8.92 -12.88 -2.33
N GLN A 227 -8.02 -13.80 -2.69
CA GLN A 227 -7.22 -13.74 -3.93
C GLN A 227 -8.09 -13.78 -5.20
N GLU A 228 -9.08 -14.67 -5.26
CA GLU A 228 -10.02 -14.75 -6.40
C GLU A 228 -10.84 -13.47 -6.56
N THR A 229 -11.33 -12.92 -5.45
CA THR A 229 -12.08 -11.65 -5.45
C THR A 229 -11.18 -10.51 -5.91
N ALA A 230 -9.95 -10.43 -5.37
CA ALA A 230 -8.99 -9.41 -5.73
C ALA A 230 -8.60 -9.49 -7.21
N ALA A 231 -8.31 -10.69 -7.71
CA ALA A 231 -8.01 -10.91 -9.11
C ALA A 231 -9.14 -10.44 -10.05
N GLY A 232 -10.40 -10.46 -9.59
CA GLY A 232 -11.53 -9.88 -10.31
C GLY A 232 -11.40 -8.37 -10.56
N TYR A 233 -11.12 -7.58 -9.51
CA TYR A 233 -10.90 -6.14 -9.65
C TYR A 233 -9.63 -5.84 -10.45
N THR A 234 -8.55 -6.56 -10.19
CA THR A 234 -7.28 -6.42 -10.91
C THR A 234 -7.49 -6.62 -12.41
N ARG A 235 -8.18 -7.69 -12.84
CA ARG A 235 -8.47 -7.93 -14.26
C ARG A 235 -9.32 -6.82 -14.87
N ALA A 236 -10.33 -6.34 -14.16
CA ALA A 236 -11.21 -5.29 -14.66
C ALA A 236 -10.50 -3.94 -14.82
N LEU A 237 -9.52 -3.64 -13.95
CA LEU A 237 -8.84 -2.35 -13.89
C LEU A 237 -7.42 -2.36 -14.48
N ALA A 238 -6.85 -3.51 -14.84
CA ALA A 238 -5.47 -3.61 -15.36
C ALA A 238 -5.21 -2.74 -16.60
N GLY A 239 -6.25 -2.47 -17.41
CA GLY A 239 -6.14 -1.66 -18.61
C GLY A 239 -6.07 -0.15 -18.38
N VAL A 240 -6.42 0.35 -17.18
CA VAL A 240 -6.64 1.79 -16.97
C VAL A 240 -5.37 2.62 -17.14
N VAL A 241 -4.19 2.05 -16.84
CA VAL A 241 -2.88 2.70 -17.00
C VAL A 241 -2.19 2.40 -18.33
N LYS A 242 -2.75 1.51 -19.16
CA LYS A 242 -2.11 1.10 -20.42
C LYS A 242 -1.97 2.31 -21.35
N GLY A 243 -0.75 2.52 -21.85
CA GLY A 243 -0.43 3.60 -22.79
C GLY A 243 -0.36 5.00 -22.18
N LYS A 244 -0.32 5.10 -20.84
CA LYS A 244 -0.16 6.37 -20.13
C LYS A 244 1.21 6.37 -19.44
N ASP A 245 2.07 7.30 -19.81
CA ASP A 245 3.44 7.47 -19.31
C ASP A 245 3.60 8.65 -18.34
N ASP A 246 2.51 9.42 -18.17
CA ASP A 246 2.42 10.62 -17.34
C ASP A 246 1.65 10.38 -16.04
N VAL A 247 1.30 9.13 -15.71
CA VAL A 247 0.61 8.77 -14.47
C VAL A 247 1.60 8.79 -13.31
N ILE A 248 1.42 9.76 -12.41
CA ILE A 248 2.29 9.99 -11.25
C ILE A 248 1.62 9.57 -9.93
N GLY A 249 0.40 9.04 -9.99
CA GLY A 249 -0.36 8.69 -8.80
C GLY A 249 -1.80 8.28 -9.09
N TYR A 250 -2.54 8.06 -8.02
CA TYR A 250 -3.97 7.78 -8.06
C TYR A 250 -4.68 8.20 -6.79
N VAL A 251 -5.99 8.40 -6.93
CA VAL A 251 -6.95 8.49 -5.84
C VAL A 251 -7.91 7.32 -6.00
N PHE A 252 -8.33 6.70 -4.91
CA PHE A 252 -9.40 5.71 -4.98
C PHE A 252 -10.49 5.98 -3.95
N ALA A 253 -11.70 5.64 -4.36
CA ALA A 253 -12.90 5.70 -3.56
C ALA A 253 -13.49 4.29 -3.44
N ILE A 254 -14.07 4.00 -2.26
CA ILE A 254 -14.81 2.77 -2.01
C ILE A 254 -16.23 3.16 -1.60
N ASN A 255 -17.23 2.56 -2.27
CA ASN A 255 -18.65 2.92 -2.11
C ASN A 255 -18.91 4.42 -2.34
N GLY A 256 -18.20 5.04 -3.28
CA GLY A 256 -18.34 6.47 -3.59
C GLY A 256 -17.65 7.42 -2.62
N ALA A 257 -17.10 6.94 -1.51
CA ALA A 257 -16.33 7.75 -0.57
C ALA A 257 -14.83 7.66 -0.85
N VAL A 258 -14.15 8.81 -1.01
CA VAL A 258 -12.69 8.87 -1.19
C VAL A 258 -12.01 8.26 0.03
N ASN A 259 -11.18 7.24 -0.20
CA ASN A 259 -10.50 6.52 0.87
C ASN A 259 -9.05 7.01 1.04
N SER A 260 -8.28 7.04 -0.06
CA SER A 260 -6.88 7.47 -0.03
C SER A 260 -6.38 7.93 -1.41
N ALA A 261 -5.34 8.75 -1.39
CA ALA A 261 -4.58 9.18 -2.54
C ALA A 261 -3.11 8.79 -2.35
N ARG A 262 -2.45 8.40 -3.44
CA ARG A 262 -1.02 8.10 -3.48
C ARG A 262 -0.38 8.73 -4.70
N THR A 263 0.73 9.42 -4.49
CA THR A 263 1.60 9.97 -5.54
C THR A 263 2.96 9.29 -5.44
N PHE A 264 3.66 9.19 -6.57
CA PHE A 264 4.96 8.53 -6.71
C PHE A 264 6.05 9.48 -7.19
N THR A 265 5.87 10.75 -6.87
CA THR A 265 6.84 11.80 -7.17
C THR A 265 7.97 11.77 -6.15
N VAL A 266 9.22 11.65 -6.60
CA VAL A 266 10.37 12.06 -5.80
C VAL A 266 10.34 13.58 -5.66
N PRO A 267 10.40 14.16 -4.45
CA PRO A 267 10.57 15.60 -4.30
C PRO A 267 11.84 16.04 -5.02
N ALA A 268 11.81 17.17 -5.73
CA ALA A 268 12.99 17.71 -6.40
C ALA A 268 14.16 17.98 -5.43
N SER A 269 13.88 18.13 -4.12
CA SER A 269 14.89 18.27 -3.06
C SER A 269 15.65 16.98 -2.71
N CYS A 270 15.27 15.84 -3.30
CA CYS A 270 15.94 14.54 -3.12
C CYS A 270 16.73 14.10 -4.37
N LEU A 271 16.89 14.99 -5.36
CA LEU A 271 17.69 14.79 -6.57
C LEU A 271 18.98 15.62 -6.51
#